data_AF-A0A5B9DLJ3-F1
#
_entry.id   AF-A0A5B9DLJ3-F1
#
_cell.length_a   1.000
_cell.length_b   1.000
_cell.length_c   1.000
_cell.angle_alpha   90.00
_cell.angle_beta   90.00
_cell.angle_gamma   90.00
#
_symmetry.space_group_name_H-M   'P 1'
#
loop_
_entity.id
_entity.type
_entity.pdbx_description
1 polymer ?
#
loop_
_entity_poly.entity_id
_entity_poly.type
_entity_poly.pdbx_seq_one_letter_code
_entity_poly.pdbx_strand_id
1 'polypeptide(L)' 'MLKRTIRVLGPDGEQLAVYEIEIDPYRHPHELDFASEAMERYRKDSGKSHAELMTLTFLVLPEG' A
#
# COMPACT_ATOMS: atom_id res chain seq x y z
N MET A 1 -18.70 -2.78 2.17
CA MET A 1 -17.23 -2.74 2.23
C MET A 1 -16.72 -2.73 0.81
N LEU A 2 -15.73 -1.90 0.56
CA LEU A 2 -15.13 -1.66 -0.74
C LEU A 2 -13.71 -2.23 -0.67
N LYS A 3 -13.29 -3.09 -1.59
CA LYS A 3 -11.91 -3.58 -1.59
C LYS A 3 -11.03 -2.64 -2.41
N ARG A 4 -9.76 -2.50 -2.04
CA ARG A 4 -8.77 -1.84 -2.89
C ARG A 4 -7.52 -2.68 -2.95
N THR A 5 -6.93 -2.70 -4.13
CA THR A 5 -5.63 -3.32 -4.35
C THR A 5 -4.57 -2.23 -4.31
N ILE A 6 -3.56 -2.40 -3.48
CA ILE A 6 -2.36 -1.57 -3.47
C ILE A 6 -1.20 -2.36 -4.04
N ARG A 7 -0.51 -1.76 -5.01
CA ARG A 7 0.77 -2.26 -5.51
C ARG A 7 1.91 -1.46 -4.89
N VAL A 8 2.91 -2.18 -4.40
CA VAL A 8 4.18 -1.60 -3.95
C VAL A 8 5.19 -1.77 -5.07
N LEU A 9 5.70 -0.65 -5.58
CA LEU A 9 6.70 -0.62 -6.62
C LEU A 9 8.04 -0.18 -6.05
N GLY A 10 9.10 -0.80 -6.56
CA GLY A 10 10.48 -0.38 -6.32
C GLY A 10 10.84 0.91 -7.05
N PRO A 11 12.05 1.44 -6.81
CA PRO A 11 12.53 2.66 -7.45
C PRO A 11 12.66 2.52 -8.97
N ASP A 12 12.86 1.30 -9.49
CA ASP A 12 12.95 1.03 -10.93
C ASP A 12 11.57 0.71 -11.55
N GLY A 13 10.49 0.85 -10.78
CA GLY A 13 9.12 0.59 -11.20
C GLY A 13 8.73 -0.90 -11.22
N GLU A 14 9.61 -1.79 -10.73
CA GLU A 14 9.33 -3.20 -10.59
C GLU A 14 8.31 -3.46 -9.48
N GLN A 15 7.41 -4.42 -9.67
CA GLN A 15 6.41 -4.77 -8.65
C GLN A 15 7.05 -5.63 -7.56
N LEU A 16 7.08 -5.10 -6.33
CA LEU A 16 7.65 -5.76 -5.16
C LEU A 16 6.60 -6.53 -4.35
N ALA A 17 5.40 -5.98 -4.23
CA ALA A 17 4.32 -6.60 -3.47
C ALA A 17 2.93 -6.11 -3.92
N VAL A 18 1.90 -6.88 -3.55
CA VAL A 18 0.49 -6.54 -3.76
C VAL A 18 -0.28 -6.82 -2.47
N TYR A 19 -1.09 -5.85 -2.05
CA TYR A 19 -1.94 -5.94 -0.87
C TYR A 19 -3.40 -5.69 -1.24
N GLU A 20 -4.30 -6.50 -0.69
CA GLU A 20 -5.73 -6.20 -0.64
C GLU A 20 -6.07 -5.65 0.74
N ILE A 21 -6.77 -4.51 0.75
CA ILE A 21 -7.28 -3.88 1.96
C ILE A 21 -8.78 -3.66 1.81
N GLU A 22 -9.50 -3.97 2.88
CA GLU A 22 -10.94 -3.77 2.98
C GLU A 22 -11.21 -2.38 3.56
N ILE A 23 -11.94 -1.57 2.80
CA ILE A 23 -12.27 -0.21 3.15
C ILE A 23 -13.72 -0.18 3.61
N ASP A 24 -13.91 0.43 4.77
CA ASP A 24 -15.20 0.92 5.21
C ASP A 24 -15.39 2.37 4.71
N PRO A 25 -16.21 2.60 3.67
CA PRO A 25 -16.39 3.92 3.08
C PRO A 25 -17.07 4.90 4.05
N TYR A 26 -17.64 4.43 5.16
CA TYR A 26 -18.28 5.26 6.18
C TYR A 26 -17.34 5.62 7.34
N ARG A 27 -16.15 4.99 7.42
CA ARG A 27 -15.14 5.23 8.47
C ARG A 27 -13.83 5.82 7.97
N HIS A 28 -13.41 5.53 6.74
CA HIS A 28 -12.11 5.96 6.21
C HIS A 28 -12.25 6.70 4.86
N PRO A 29 -12.38 8.04 4.89
CA PRO A 29 -12.49 8.85 3.67
C PRO A 29 -11.14 9.24 3.04
N HIS A 30 -9.97 8.85 3.57
CA HIS A 30 -8.68 9.37 3.12
C HIS A 30 -7.78 8.31 2.47
N GLU A 31 -7.46 8.50 1.19
CA GLU A 31 -6.58 7.62 0.40
C GLU A 31 -5.16 7.49 0.98
N LEU A 32 -4.70 8.49 1.73
CA LEU A 32 -3.39 8.51 2.40
C LEU A 32 -3.25 7.46 3.50
N ASP A 33 -4.35 7.07 4.14
CA ASP A 33 -4.33 6.04 5.19
C ASP A 33 -4.03 4.66 4.58
N PHE A 34 -4.50 4.41 3.35
CA PHE A 34 -4.30 3.12 2.67
C PHE A 34 -2.84 2.88 2.31
N ALA A 35 -2.17 3.90 1.76
CA ALA A 35 -0.74 3.84 1.47
C ALA A 35 0.08 3.64 2.76
N SER A 36 -0.31 4.29 3.85
CA SER A 36 0.34 4.15 5.15
C SER A 36 0.20 2.73 5.72
N GLU A 37 -1.00 2.14 5.64
CA GLU A 37 -1.23 0.76 6.08
C GLU A 37 -0.44 -0.25 5.22
N ALA A 38 -0.44 -0.09 3.90
CA ALA A 38 0.33 -0.95 3.01
C ALA A 38 1.84 -0.80 3.24
N MET A 39 2.33 0.40 3.52
CA MET A 39 3.73 0.65 3.87
C MET A 39 4.12 -0.04 5.17
N GLU A 40 3.26 0.02 6.21
CA GLU A 40 3.54 -0.66 7.46
C GLU A 40 3.50 -2.19 7.32
N ARG A 41 2.55 -2.74 6.56
CA ARG A 41 2.49 -4.19 6.26
C ARG A 41 3.74 -4.63 5.51
N TYR A 42 4.11 -3.93 4.44
CA TYR A 42 5.32 -4.24 3.67
C TYR A 42 6.59 -4.16 4.51
N ARG A 43 6.67 -3.19 5.43
CA ARG A 43 7.78 -3.11 6.39
C ARG A 43 7.91 -4.37 7.24
N LYS A 44 6.78 -4.86 7.78
CA LYS A 44 6.74 -6.05 8.64
C LYS A 44 7.10 -7.31 7.85
N ASP A 45 6.58 -7.44 6.63
CA ASP A 45 6.80 -8.63 5.80
C ASP A 45 8.22 -8.70 5.24
N SER A 46 8.77 -7.57 4.80
CA SER A 46 10.10 -7.52 4.16
C SER A 46 11.25 -7.34 5.15
N GLY A 47 10.97 -6.94 6.40
CA GLY A 47 11.98 -6.59 7.40
C GLY A 47 12.77 -5.32 7.08
N LYS A 48 12.38 -4.55 6.06
CA LYS A 48 13.10 -3.34 5.62
C LYS A 48 12.95 -2.20 6.62
N SER A 49 13.96 -1.34 6.67
CA SER A 49 13.94 -0.11 7.47
C SER A 49 13.02 0.95 6.86
N HIS A 50 12.58 1.92 7.67
CA HIS A 50 11.73 3.00 7.20
C HIS A 50 12.39 3.82 6.07
N ALA A 51 13.71 4.01 6.12
CA ALA A 51 14.46 4.74 5.08
C ALA A 51 14.39 4.05 3.71
N GLU A 52 14.38 2.72 3.68
CA GLU A 52 14.26 1.95 2.44
C GLU A 52 12.85 2.07 1.84
N LEU A 53 11.83 2.26 2.67
CA LEU A 53 10.43 2.42 2.23
C LEU A 53 10.16 3.77 1.57
N MET A 54 10.91 4.81 1.95
CA MET A 54 10.77 6.16 1.37
C MET A 54 11.09 6.21 -0.13
N THR A 55 11.75 5.18 -0.66
CA THR A 55 12.09 5.05 -2.08
C THR A 55 11.03 4.30 -2.89
N LEU A 56 10.00 3.78 -2.23
CA LEU A 56 8.97 2.95 -2.84
C LEU A 56 7.74 3.78 -3.23
N THR A 57 7.06 3.33 -4.27
CA THR A 57 5.80 3.93 -4.73
C THR A 57 4.63 3.02 -4.38
N PHE A 58 3.57 3.58 -3.79
CA PHE A 58 2.34 2.86 -3.44
C PHE A 58 1.20 3.32 -4.35
N LEU A 59 0.74 2.44 -5.23
CA LEU A 59 -0.34 2.73 -6.17
C LEU A 59 -1.63 2.07 -5.71
N VAL A 60 -2.65 2.89 -5.41
CA VAL A 60 -4.00 2.43 -5.10
C VAL A 60 -4.77 2.26 -6.41
N LEU A 61 -5.25 1.06 -6.67
CA LEU A 61 -6.03 0.74 -7.86
C LEU A 61 -7.52 0.64 -7.52
N PRO A 62 -8.42 1.14 -8.38
CA PRO A 62 -9.85 0.93 -8.23
C PRO A 62 -10.19 -0.57 -8.28
N GLU A 63 -11.31 -0.96 -7.66
CA GLU A 63 -11.87 -2.31 -7.88
C GLU A 63 -12.07 -2.56 -9.37
N GLY A 64 -11.60 -3.73 -9.82
CA GLY A 64 -11.80 -4.22 -11.19
C GLY A 64 -13.22 -4.72 -11.42
#